data_AF-A0A7X4B6C1-F1
#
_entry.id   AF-A0A7X4B6C1-F1
#
_cell.length_a   1.000
_cell.length_b   1.000
_cell.length_c   1.000
_cell.angle_alpha   90.00
_cell.angle_beta   90.00
_cell.angle_gamma   90.00
#
_symmetry.space_group_name_H-M   'P 1'
#
loop_
_entity.id
_entity.type
_entity.pdbx_description
1 polymer ?
#
loop_
_entity_poly.entity_id
_entity_poly.type
_entity_poly.pdbx_seq_one_letter_code
_entity_poly.pdbx_strand_id
1 'polypeptide(L)'
;MYYVGKETDTFELIEKSEFVSTVTGTVGMEALRFGKRVLVFGSAPYKEFPGVIRYTDQLTLDDILSVRFTHQEIELAHARQKFNMVDAVVFPEGANAENFSAEQNFQNLAKIFNEVTR
;
A
#
# COMPACT_ATOMS: atom_id res chain seq x y z
N MET A 1 -3.72 -19.61 19.37
CA MET A 1 -3.81 -19.00 18.03
C MET A 1 -5.11 -19.48 17.41
N TYR A 2 -6.01 -18.56 17.06
CA TYR A 2 -7.29 -18.89 16.41
C TYR A 2 -7.18 -18.58 14.92
N TYR A 3 -7.63 -19.51 14.09
CA TYR A 3 -7.78 -19.27 12.66
C TYR A 3 -9.19 -18.74 12.42
N VAL A 4 -9.29 -17.64 11.67
CA VAL A 4 -10.56 -17.05 11.26
C VAL A 4 -10.86 -17.49 9.83
N GLY A 5 -12.07 -18.01 9.60
CA GLY A 5 -12.47 -18.53 8.29
C GLY A 5 -12.73 -17.43 7.28
N LYS A 6 -12.75 -17.81 6.00
CA LYS A 6 -12.81 -16.88 4.85
C LYS A 6 -14.15 -16.16 4.70
N GLU A 7 -15.19 -16.71 5.31
CA GLU A 7 -16.53 -16.16 5.40
C GLU A 7 -16.64 -14.96 6.35
N THR A 8 -15.60 -14.70 7.16
CA THR A 8 -15.58 -13.54 8.04
C THR A 8 -15.22 -12.29 7.26
N ASP A 9 -15.95 -11.20 7.50
CA ASP A 9 -15.68 -9.92 6.87
C ASP A 9 -14.30 -9.38 7.30
N THR A 10 -13.44 -9.14 6.32
CA THR A 10 -12.09 -8.60 6.56
C THR A 10 -12.15 -7.18 7.15
N PHE A 11 -13.14 -6.38 6.78
CA PHE A 11 -13.27 -5.01 7.28
C PHE A 11 -13.67 -4.98 8.75
N GLU A 12 -14.56 -5.90 9.18
CA GLU A 12 -14.93 -6.05 10.59
C GLU A 12 -13.71 -6.44 11.43
N LEU A 13 -12.86 -7.35 10.93
CA LEU A 13 -11.62 -7.74 11.60
C LEU A 13 -10.65 -6.57 11.73
N ILE A 14 -10.46 -5.78 10.67
CA ILE A 14 -9.60 -4.60 10.68
C ILE A 14 -10.11 -3.58 11.70
N GLU A 15 -11.40 -3.25 11.67
CA GLU A 15 -12.01 -2.25 12.53
C GLU A 15 -11.86 -2.59 14.02
N LYS A 16 -11.97 -3.88 14.37
CA LYS A 16 -11.82 -4.36 15.75
C LYS A 16 -10.37 -4.63 16.17
N SER A 17 -9.40 -4.48 15.28
CA SER A 17 -7.97 -4.69 15.57
C SER A 17 -7.29 -3.41 16.10
N GLU A 18 -6.26 -3.57 16.93
CA GLU A 18 -5.40 -2.46 17.39
C GLU A 18 -4.45 -1.98 16.29
N PHE A 19 -3.93 -2.94 15.52
CA PHE A 19 -3.11 -2.75 14.33
C PHE A 19 -3.19 -4.01 13.46
N VAL A 20 -2.81 -3.89 12.19
CA VAL A 20 -2.74 -5.01 11.25
C VAL A 20 -1.28 -5.35 10.97
N SER A 21 -0.95 -6.63 10.84
CA SER A 21 0.39 -7.07 10.43
C SER A 21 0.32 -7.83 9.11
N THR A 22 1.30 -7.59 8.22
CA THR A 22 1.34 -8.22 6.90
C THR A 22 2.75 -8.28 6.34
N VAL A 23 2.99 -9.20 5.40
CA VAL A 23 4.26 -9.26 4.66
C VAL A 23 4.26 -8.15 3.60
N THR A 24 3.40 -8.26 2.59
CA THR A 24 3.24 -7.25 1.50
C THR A 24 1.78 -7.09 1.05
N GLY A 25 0.83 -7.72 1.74
CA GLY A 25 -0.57 -7.80 1.29
C GLY A 25 -1.31 -6.46 1.31
N THR A 26 -2.23 -6.26 0.36
CA THR A 26 -3.02 -5.03 0.21
C THR A 26 -3.87 -4.67 1.42
N VAL A 27 -4.17 -5.64 2.30
CA VAL A 27 -4.86 -5.44 3.58
C VAL A 27 -4.23 -4.36 4.46
N GLY A 28 -2.91 -4.12 4.33
CA GLY A 28 -2.28 -3.00 5.02
C GLY A 28 -2.76 -1.64 4.51
N MET A 29 -2.97 -1.49 3.20
CA MET A 29 -3.53 -0.25 2.64
C MET A 29 -4.96 -0.02 3.09
N GLU A 30 -5.76 -1.09 3.15
CA GLU A 30 -7.12 -1.04 3.69
C GLU A 30 -7.08 -0.62 5.16
N ALA A 31 -6.24 -1.24 5.98
CA ALA A 31 -6.07 -0.91 7.38
C ALA A 31 -5.74 0.57 7.64
N LEU A 32 -4.82 1.16 6.86
CA LEU A 32 -4.47 2.58 6.97
C LEU A 32 -5.68 3.49 6.73
N ARG A 33 -6.56 3.15 5.78
CA ARG A 33 -7.79 3.91 5.51
C ARG A 33 -8.80 3.83 6.67
N PHE A 34 -8.82 2.72 7.39
CA PHE A 34 -9.57 2.53 8.64
C PHE A 34 -8.86 3.16 9.87
N GLY A 35 -7.79 3.92 9.67
CA GLY A 35 -7.04 4.55 10.76
C GLY A 35 -6.24 3.56 11.62
N LYS A 36 -6.02 2.34 11.12
CA LYS A 36 -5.25 1.30 11.80
C LYS A 36 -3.79 1.36 11.38
N ARG A 37 -2.92 1.18 12.37
CA ARG A 37 -1.47 1.09 12.16
C ARG A 37 -1.15 -0.22 11.47
N VAL A 38 -0.05 -0.25 10.73
CA VAL A 38 0.33 -1.43 9.96
C VAL A 38 1.77 -1.81 10.23
N LEU A 39 1.99 -3.01 10.76
CA LEU A 39 3.31 -3.62 10.84
C LEU A 39 3.60 -4.37 9.52
N VAL A 40 4.66 -3.97 8.82
CA VAL A 40 5.10 -4.65 7.60
C VAL A 40 6.40 -5.41 7.82
N PHE A 41 6.42 -6.67 7.39
CA PHE A 41 7.61 -7.52 7.40
C PHE A 41 8.35 -7.53 6.05
N GLY A 42 7.64 -7.26 4.95
CA GLY A 42 8.20 -7.23 3.59
C GLY A 42 8.25 -5.83 3.00
N SER A 43 8.73 -5.75 1.74
CA SER A 43 8.79 -4.49 0.99
C SER A 43 7.45 -4.16 0.33
N ALA A 44 6.45 -3.81 1.14
CA ALA A 44 5.15 -3.36 0.63
C ALA A 44 5.30 -2.03 -0.16
N PRO A 45 4.51 -1.80 -1.23
CA PRO A 45 4.61 -0.57 -2.04
C PRO A 45 4.23 0.70 -1.25
N TYR A 46 3.53 0.54 -0.13
CA TYR A 46 3.12 1.61 0.78
C TYR A 46 3.94 1.66 2.08
N LYS A 47 5.09 0.97 2.15
CA LYS A 47 5.90 0.86 3.37
C LYS A 47 6.41 2.20 3.94
N GLU A 48 6.39 3.26 3.14
CA GLU A 48 6.76 4.62 3.56
C GLU A 48 5.53 5.49 3.91
N PHE A 49 4.32 4.91 3.95
CA PHE A 49 3.12 5.67 4.30
C PHE A 49 3.11 5.97 5.80
N PRO A 50 2.52 7.11 6.21
CA PRO A 50 2.22 7.38 7.61
C PRO A 50 1.45 6.22 8.24
N GLY A 51 1.71 5.91 9.52
CA GLY A 51 1.05 4.80 10.19
C GLY A 51 1.62 3.41 9.90
N VAL A 52 2.60 3.29 8.99
CA VAL A 52 3.32 2.03 8.73
C VAL A 52 4.59 1.93 9.56
N ILE A 53 4.77 0.77 10.19
CA ILE A 53 5.94 0.40 10.98
C ILE A 53 6.64 -0.74 10.25
N ARG A 54 7.93 -0.57 9.96
CA ARG A 54 8.77 -1.65 9.42
C ARG A 54 9.29 -2.49 10.58
N TYR A 55 9.16 -3.80 10.46
CA TYR A 55 9.67 -4.72 11.48
C TYR A 55 11.19 -4.56 11.67
N THR A 56 11.63 -4.59 12.92
CA THR A 56 13.02 -4.73 13.35
C THR A 56 13.07 -5.67 14.56
N ASP A 57 14.22 -6.28 14.84
CA ASP A 57 14.37 -7.20 15.97
C ASP A 57 14.21 -6.51 17.34
N GLN A 58 14.31 -5.18 17.38
CA GLN A 58 14.17 -4.37 18.59
C GLN A 58 12.77 -3.75 18.74
N LEU A 59 11.87 -4.00 17.79
CA LEU A 59 10.53 -3.41 17.80
C LEU A 59 9.71 -3.90 19.00
N THR A 60 9.14 -2.96 19.75
CA THR A 60 8.23 -3.25 20.85
C THR A 60 6.77 -3.02 20.46
N LEU A 61 5.85 -3.53 21.28
CA LEU A 61 4.43 -3.26 21.09
C LEU A 61 4.11 -1.76 21.27
N ASP A 62 4.77 -1.08 22.20
CA ASP A 62 4.54 0.35 22.46
C ASP A 62 5.02 1.21 21.28
N ASP A 63 6.10 0.83 20.60
CA ASP A 63 6.53 1.49 19.37
C ASP A 63 5.43 1.44 18.30
N ILE A 64 4.70 0.32 18.21
CA ILE A 64 3.56 0.19 17.30
C ILE A 64 2.42 1.07 17.80
N LEU A 65 1.96 0.88 19.04
CA LEU A 65 0.74 1.52 19.55
C LEU A 65 0.89 3.03 19.76
N SER A 66 2.11 3.56 19.86
CA SER A 66 2.39 4.99 20.02
C SER A 66 2.32 5.78 18.71
N VAL A 67 2.46 5.14 17.55
CA VAL A 67 2.37 5.83 16.25
C VAL A 67 1.02 6.53 16.09
N ARG A 68 1.05 7.76 15.58
CA ARG A 68 -0.13 8.56 15.27
C ARG A 68 -0.01 9.06 13.84
N PHE A 69 -1.15 9.11 13.16
CA PHE A 69 -1.28 9.67 11.84
C PHE A 69 -2.74 10.08 11.63
N THR A 70 -2.97 10.88 10.62
CA THR A 70 -4.28 11.39 10.23
C THR A 70 -4.67 10.82 8.87
N HIS A 71 -5.97 10.80 8.59
CA HIS A 71 -6.47 10.42 7.28
C HIS A 71 -5.90 11.30 6.16
N GLN A 72 -5.71 12.60 6.43
CA GLN A 72 -5.12 13.54 5.47
C GLN A 72 -3.67 13.20 5.11
N GLU A 73 -2.87 12.73 6.06
CA GLU A 73 -1.49 12.31 5.79
C GLU A 73 -1.45 11.07 4.87
N ILE A 74 -2.39 10.15 5.02
CA ILE A 74 -2.54 8.99 4.12
C ILE A 74 -2.91 9.43 2.71
N GLU A 75 -3.89 10.33 2.56
CA GLU A 75 -4.29 10.84 1.25
C GLU A 75 -3.16 11.60 0.54
N LEU A 76 -2.37 12.38 1.29
CA LEU A 76 -1.19 13.05 0.74
C LEU A 76 -0.10 12.05 0.31
N ALA A 77 0.15 11.00 1.10
CA ALA A 77 1.11 9.95 0.75
C ALA A 77 0.67 9.21 -0.52
N HIS A 78 -0.62 8.90 -0.63
CA HIS A 78 -1.20 8.26 -1.81
C HIS A 78 -1.14 9.16 -3.06
N ALA A 79 -1.43 10.46 -2.92
CA ALA A 79 -1.28 11.43 -4.00
C ALA A 79 0.17 11.56 -4.47
N ARG A 80 1.15 11.62 -3.55
CA ARG A 80 2.58 11.64 -3.87
C ARG A 80 3.02 10.36 -4.58
N GLN A 81 2.55 9.20 -4.09
CA GLN A 81 2.84 7.92 -4.74
C GLN A 81 2.36 7.95 -6.19
N LYS A 82 1.11 8.36 -6.43
CA LYS A 82 0.56 8.51 -7.79
C LYS A 82 1.34 9.48 -8.66
N PHE A 83 1.80 10.60 -8.12
CA PHE A 83 2.63 11.57 -8.86
C PHE A 83 3.96 10.96 -9.32
N ASN A 84 4.50 10.00 -8.56
CA ASN A 84 5.71 9.28 -8.91
C ASN A 84 5.45 8.02 -9.76
N MET A 85 4.19 7.73 -10.11
CA MET A 85 3.86 6.63 -11.01
C MET A 85 4.04 7.07 -12.46
N VAL A 86 4.37 6.11 -13.31
CA VAL A 86 4.38 6.33 -14.75
C VAL A 86 2.97 6.50 -15.28
N ASP A 87 2.83 7.39 -16.24
CA ASP A 87 1.64 7.47 -17.07
C ASP A 87 1.64 6.32 -18.09
N ALA A 88 1.52 5.09 -17.60
CA ALA A 88 1.44 3.90 -18.42
C ALA A 88 0.69 2.76 -17.72
N VAL A 89 0.11 1.89 -18.53
CA VAL A 89 -0.66 0.70 -18.19
C VAL A 89 0.17 -0.54 -18.52
N VAL A 90 0.48 -1.33 -17.49
CA VAL A 90 1.20 -2.61 -17.64
C VAL A 90 0.24 -3.78 -17.83
N PHE A 91 -0.98 -3.66 -17.26
CA PHE A 91 -2.04 -4.65 -17.36
C PHE A 91 -3.28 -4.01 -17.99
N PRO A 92 -3.40 -4.04 -19.34
CA PRO A 92 -4.52 -3.39 -20.04
C PRO A 92 -5.85 -4.12 -19.79
N GLU A 93 -5.80 -5.40 -19.45
CA GLU A 93 -6.96 -6.20 -19.04
C GLU A 93 -7.53 -5.66 -17.72
N GLY A 94 -8.58 -4.85 -17.81
CA GLY A 94 -9.22 -4.19 -16.66
C GLY A 94 -8.87 -2.71 -16.47
N ALA A 95 -8.03 -2.14 -17.34
CA ALA A 95 -7.78 -0.71 -17.35
C ALA A 95 -8.98 0.03 -17.99
N ASN A 96 -9.77 0.74 -17.17
CA ASN A 96 -10.70 1.77 -17.66
C ASN A 96 -9.91 3.03 -18.02
N ALA A 97 -9.09 2.92 -19.07
CA ALA A 97 -8.34 4.05 -19.60
C ALA A 97 -9.12 4.64 -20.78
N GLU A 98 -9.94 5.65 -20.50
CA GLU A 98 -10.47 6.51 -21.55
C GLU A 98 -9.29 7.04 -22.38
N ASN A 99 -9.33 6.85 -23.70
CA ASN A 99 -8.29 7.26 -24.65
C ASN A 99 -6.96 6.48 -24.57
N PHE A 100 -6.97 5.22 -24.14
CA PHE A 100 -5.77 4.37 -24.20
C PHE A 100 -5.23 4.22 -25.63
N SER A 101 -3.94 4.53 -25.82
CA SER A 101 -3.18 4.21 -27.03
C SER A 101 -2.04 3.27 -26.67
N ALA A 102 -2.05 2.05 -27.23
CA ALA A 102 -1.00 1.05 -27.00
C ALA A 102 0.40 1.57 -27.39
N GLU A 103 0.47 2.40 -28.43
CA GLU A 103 1.74 2.97 -28.90
C GLU A 103 2.28 4.03 -27.94
N GLN A 104 1.43 4.98 -27.50
CA GLN A 104 1.84 5.97 -26.50
C GLN A 104 2.22 5.30 -25.18
N ASN A 105 1.46 4.27 -24.78
CA ASN A 105 1.73 3.49 -23.58
C ASN A 105 3.10 2.79 -23.64
N PHE A 106 3.43 2.17 -24.78
CA PHE A 106 4.72 1.54 -24.99
C PHE A 106 5.88 2.54 -24.90
N GLN A 107 5.71 3.73 -25.50
CA GLN A 107 6.71 4.80 -25.42
C GLN A 107 6.94 5.25 -23.97
N ASN A 108 5.88 5.41 -23.18
CA ASN A 108 5.96 5.82 -21.78
C ASN A 108 6.67 4.75 -20.93
N LEU A 109 6.37 3.46 -21.14
CA LEU A 109 7.07 2.35 -20.47
C LEU A 109 8.55 2.30 -20.83
N ALA A 110 8.88 2.36 -22.13
CA ALA A 110 10.25 2.28 -22.63
C ALA A 110 11.13 3.41 -22.06
N LYS A 111 10.58 4.62 -21.91
CA LYS A 111 11.28 5.75 -21.30
C LYS A 111 11.76 5.44 -19.88
N ILE A 112 10.87 4.89 -19.04
CA ILE A 112 11.23 4.55 -17.65
C ILE A 112 12.22 3.40 -17.57
N PHE A 113 12.04 2.34 -18.35
CA PHE A 113 12.99 1.23 -18.35
C PHE A 113 14.41 1.74 -18.63
N ASN A 114 14.58 2.69 -19.55
CA ASN A 114 15.89 3.29 -19.82
C ASN A 114 16.43 4.19 -18.70
N GLU A 115 15.56 4.79 -17.88
CA GLU A 115 15.97 5.62 -16.72
C GLU A 115 16.37 4.78 -15.51
N VAL A 116 15.73 3.63 -15.29
CA VAL A 116 15.98 2.76 -14.11
C VAL A 116 17.12 1.77 -14.33
N THR A 117 17.48 1.46 -15.58
CA THR A 117 18.52 0.47 -15.93
C THR A 117 19.91 1.10 -16.21
N ARG A 118 20.11 2.37 -15.84
CA ARG A 118 21.41 3.07 -15.88
C ARG A 118 21.99 3.18 -14.47
#